data_AF-A0A950ARE3-F1
#
_entry.id   AF-A0A950ARE3-F1
#
_cell.length_a   1.000
_cell.length_b   1.000
_cell.length_c   1.000
_cell.angle_alpha   90.00
_cell.angle_beta   90.00
_cell.angle_gamma   90.00
#
_symmetry.space_group_name_H-M   'P 1'
#
loop_
_entity.id
_entity.type
_entity.pdbx_description
1 polymer ?
#
loop_
_entity_poly.entity_id
_entity_poly.type
_entity_poly.pdbx_seq_one_letter_code
_entity_poly.pdbx_strand_id
1 'polypeptide(L)' 'MAIPDAGRASPRRQRAEKARGIRRGNRFRAGIEGQIHVLGRDFGLERSRDLGERGMGRWVGWRIVTQDLVKIAEAGATK' A
#
# COMPACT_ATOMS: atom_id res chain seq x y z
N MET A 1 -3.15 -1.28 17.27
CA MET A 1 -3.35 -1.63 15.85
C MET A 1 -4.40 -0.68 15.27
N ALA A 2 -4.09 0.06 14.20
CA ALA A 2 -4.97 1.10 13.63
C ALA A 2 -5.95 0.53 12.59
N ILE A 3 -6.64 -0.55 12.96
CA ILE A 3 -7.67 -1.18 12.12
C ILE A 3 -9.02 -0.76 12.69
N PRO A 4 -9.87 -0.05 11.94
CA PRO A 4 -11.25 0.20 12.32
C PRO A 4 -11.95 -1.13 12.51
N ASP A 5 -12.82 -1.22 13.51
CA ASP A 5 -13.56 -2.46 13.66
C ASP A 5 -14.63 -2.58 12.58
N ALA A 6 -14.95 -3.81 12.20
CA ALA A 6 -15.97 -4.05 11.20
C ALA A 6 -17.37 -3.79 11.78
N GLY A 7 -18.27 -3.24 10.95
CA GLY A 7 -19.68 -3.04 11.30
C GLY A 7 -19.98 -1.67 11.94
N ARG A 8 -21.17 -1.56 12.56
CA ARG A 8 -21.69 -0.27 13.05
C ARG A 8 -21.03 0.11 14.37
N ALA A 9 -20.15 1.10 14.32
CA ALA A 9 -19.48 1.62 15.52
C ALA A 9 -20.45 2.37 16.45
N SER A 10 -20.42 2.03 17.75
CA SER A 10 -21.12 2.80 18.79
C SER A 10 -20.53 4.22 18.91
N PRO A 11 -21.26 5.20 19.47
CA PRO A 11 -20.78 6.59 19.55
C PRO A 11 -19.44 6.72 20.30
N ARG A 12 -19.19 5.89 21.32
CA ARG A 12 -17.91 5.85 22.05
C ARG A 12 -16.77 5.38 21.16
N ARG A 13 -17.02 4.34 20.34
CA ARG A 13 -16.05 3.78 19.40
C ARG A 13 -15.71 4.74 18.28
N GLN A 14 -16.71 5.41 17.71
CA GLN A 14 -16.47 6.42 16.69
C GLN A 14 -15.57 7.55 17.21
N ARG A 15 -15.70 7.95 18.48
CA ARG A 15 -14.80 8.93 19.10
C ARG A 15 -13.38 8.38 19.25
N ALA A 16 -13.23 7.11 19.65
CA ALA A 16 -11.93 6.45 19.77
C ALA A 16 -11.22 6.29 18.41
N GLU A 17 -11.94 5.92 17.35
CA GLU A 17 -11.39 5.82 15.99
C GLU A 17 -11.04 7.19 15.39
N LYS A 18 -11.75 8.24 15.82
CA LYS A 18 -11.41 9.64 15.56
C LYS A 18 -10.25 10.15 16.44
N ALA A 19 -9.60 9.34 17.26
CA ALA A 19 -8.37 9.76 17.92
C ALA A 19 -7.28 10.03 16.86
N ARG A 20 -6.42 11.03 17.11
CA ARG A 20 -5.37 11.44 16.16
C ARG A 20 -4.43 10.27 15.81
N GLY A 21 -4.03 9.48 16.80
CA GLY A 21 -3.13 8.32 16.61
C GLY A 21 -3.74 7.24 15.71
N ILE A 22 -5.03 6.91 15.92
CA ILE A 22 -5.73 5.93 15.10
C ILE A 22 -5.85 6.42 13.66
N ARG A 23 -6.27 7.68 13.45
CA ARG A 23 -6.33 8.25 12.09
C ARG A 23 -4.98 8.23 11.37
N ARG A 24 -3.89 8.57 12.06
CA ARG A 24 -2.56 8.57 11.47
C ARG A 24 -2.13 7.16 11.07
N GLY A 25 -2.31 6.17 11.95
CA GLY A 25 -2.00 4.78 11.64
C GLY A 25 -2.86 4.24 10.50
N ASN A 26 -4.13 4.62 10.43
CA ASN A 26 -5.03 4.17 9.38
C ASN A 26 -4.69 4.82 8.02
N ARG A 27 -4.29 6.10 8.00
CA ARG A 27 -3.77 6.77 6.78
C ARG A 27 -2.50 6.09 6.26
N PHE A 28 -1.58 5.74 7.17
CA PHE A 28 -0.36 5.02 6.80
C PHE A 28 -0.68 3.67 6.15
N ARG A 29 -1.58 2.89 6.76
CA ARG A 29 -2.02 1.59 6.21
C ARG A 29 -2.72 1.75 4.85
N ALA A 30 -3.64 2.69 4.72
CA ALA A 30 -4.31 2.97 3.46
C ALA A 30 -3.32 3.39 2.36
N GLY A 31 -2.25 4.10 2.71
CA GLY A 31 -1.16 4.41 1.78
C GLY A 31 -0.42 3.17 1.27
N ILE A 32 -0.14 2.20 2.14
CA ILE A 32 0.46 0.91 1.76
C ILE A 32 -0.48 0.13 0.83
N GLU A 33 -1.77 0.05 1.17
CA GLU A 33 -2.78 -0.63 0.33
C GLU A 33 -2.89 0.03 -1.05
N GLY A 34 -2.90 1.36 -1.10
CA GLY A 34 -2.84 2.11 -2.36
C GLY A 34 -1.59 1.80 -3.17
N GLN A 35 -0.43 1.69 -2.52
CA GLN A 35 0.81 1.31 -3.21
C GLN A 35 0.76 -0.11 -3.77
N ILE A 36 0.21 -1.08 -3.04
CA ILE A 36 0.01 -2.46 -3.53
C ILE A 36 -0.94 -2.47 -4.73
N HIS A 37 -2.03 -1.71 -4.67
CA HIS A 37 -2.97 -1.58 -5.78
C HIS A 37 -2.29 -1.01 -7.04
N VAL A 38 -1.51 0.06 -6.89
CA VAL A 38 -0.73 0.66 -7.99
C VAL A 38 0.27 -0.34 -8.56
N LEU A 39 0.98 -1.10 -7.72
CA LEU A 39 1.90 -2.13 -8.21
C LEU A 39 1.19 -3.21 -9.04
N GLY A 40 -0.03 -3.61 -8.65
CA GLY A 40 -0.89 -4.50 -9.43
C GLY A 40 -1.25 -3.89 -10.78
N ARG A 41 -1.90 -2.73 -10.74
CA ARG A 41 -2.51 -2.05 -11.90
C ARG A 41 -1.48 -1.55 -12.91
N ASP A 42 -0.45 -0.84 -12.44
CA ASP A 42 0.45 -0.07 -13.31
C ASP A 42 1.80 -0.77 -13.55
N PHE A 43 2.21 -1.64 -12.62
CA PHE A 43 3.49 -2.36 -12.70
C PHE A 43 3.34 -3.86 -13.01
N GLY A 44 2.11 -4.35 -13.23
CA GLY A 44 1.86 -5.71 -13.71
C GLY A 44 2.16 -6.80 -12.67
N LEU A 45 1.87 -6.54 -11.39
CA LEU A 45 1.96 -7.56 -10.33
C LEU A 45 0.77 -8.53 -10.27
N GLU A 46 -0.28 -8.34 -11.09
CA GLU A 46 -1.42 -9.26 -11.12
C GLU A 46 -1.06 -10.68 -11.59
N ARG A 47 0.01 -10.81 -12.41
CA ARG A 47 0.48 -12.11 -12.91
C ARG A 47 2.00 -12.11 -13.07
N SER A 48 2.67 -13.05 -12.40
CA SER A 48 4.07 -13.36 -12.66
C SER A 48 4.24 -14.05 -14.01
N ARG A 49 5.25 -13.63 -14.78
CA ARG A 49 5.68 -14.35 -16.00
C ARG A 49 6.65 -15.48 -15.70
N ASP A 50 7.32 -15.42 -14.55
CA ASP A 50 8.26 -16.45 -14.12
C ASP A 50 7.53 -17.56 -13.35
N LEU A 51 7.95 -18.80 -13.58
CA LEU A 51 7.38 -19.99 -12.96
C LEU A 51 7.97 -20.26 -11.57
N GLY A 52 7.11 -20.76 -10.67
CA GLY A 52 7.48 -21.17 -9.32
C GLY A 52 7.72 -19.99 -8.36
N GLU A 53 7.82 -20.32 -7.07
CA GLU A 53 7.92 -19.32 -5.99
C GLU A 53 9.13 -18.41 -6.11
N ARG A 54 10.30 -18.96 -6.49
CA ARG A 54 11.52 -18.17 -6.73
C ARG A 54 11.35 -17.20 -7.90
N GLY A 55 10.64 -17.61 -8.94
CA GLY A 55 10.29 -16.76 -10.09
C GLY A 55 9.39 -15.62 -9.66
N MET A 56 8.31 -15.94 -8.93
CA MET A 56 7.40 -14.96 -8.35
C MET A 56 8.13 -13.94 -7.47
N GLY A 57 9.02 -14.39 -6.57
CA GLY A 57 9.79 -13.48 -5.71
C GLY A 57 10.66 -12.51 -6.50
N ARG A 58 11.31 -13.00 -7.57
CA ARG A 58 12.11 -12.16 -8.47
C ARG A 58 11.24 -11.16 -9.24
N TRP A 59 10.09 -11.61 -9.75
CA TRP A 59 9.11 -10.76 -10.43
C TRP A 59 8.63 -9.63 -9.52
N VAL A 60 8.23 -9.96 -8.28
CA VAL A 60 7.80 -8.98 -7.28
C VAL A 60 8.91 -7.97 -6.97
N GLY A 61 10.13 -8.45 -6.72
CA GLY A 61 11.28 -7.60 -6.44
C GLY A 61 11.55 -6.58 -7.55
N TRP A 62 11.56 -7.02 -8.82
CA TRP A 62 11.78 -6.12 -9.95
C TRP A 62 10.69 -5.06 -10.11
N ARG A 63 9.42 -5.39 -9.84
CA ARG A 63 8.34 -4.40 -9.92
C ARG A 63 8.42 -3.35 -8.82
N ILE A 64 8.79 -3.74 -7.60
CA ILE A 64 9.01 -2.79 -6.50
C ILE A 64 10.14 -1.83 -6.85
N VAL A 65 11.29 -2.34 -7.29
CA VAL A 65 12.43 -1.49 -7.69
C VAL A 65 12.04 -0.53 -8.82
N THR A 66 11.33 -1.01 -9.83
CA THR A 66 10.85 -0.15 -10.93
C THR A 66 9.92 0.96 -10.42
N GLN A 67 8.98 0.65 -9.52
CA GLN A 67 8.10 1.65 -8.93
C GLN A 67 8.87 2.70 -8.13
N ASP A 68 9.83 2.28 -7.32
CA ASP A 68 10.64 3.20 -6.51
C ASP A 68 11.45 4.14 -7.41
N LEU A 69 12.04 3.63 -8.50
CA LEU A 69 12.75 4.45 -9.48
C LEU A 69 11.84 5.51 -10.14
N VAL A 70 10.61 5.15 -10.51
CA VAL A 70 9.63 6.09 -11.06
C VAL A 70 9.31 7.20 -10.05
N LYS A 71 9.03 6.84 -8.78
CA LYS A 71 8.74 7.83 -7.73
C LYS A 71 9.91 8.76 -7.45
N ILE A 72 11.14 8.25 -7.48
CA ILE A 72 12.35 9.07 -7.32
C ILE A 72 12.47 10.06 -8.49
N ALA A 73 12.21 9.61 -9.72
CA ALA A 73 12.24 10.48 -10.89
C ALA A 73 11.17 11.58 -10.82
N GLU A 74 9.94 11.25 -10.43
CA GLU A 74 8.85 12.21 -10.21
C GLU A 74 9.19 13.24 -9.14
N ALA A 75 9.73 12.78 -8.00
CA ALA A 75 10.17 13.67 -6.92
C ALA A 75 11.33 14.57 -7.35
N GLY A 76 12.23 14.08 -8.20
CA GLY A 76 13.34 14.85 -8.77
C GLY A 76 12.91 15.86 -9.84
N ALA A 77 11.86 15.57 -10.60
CA ALA A 77 11.31 16.44 -11.64
C ALA A 77 10.47 17.61 -11.08
N THR A 78 10.09 17.55 -9.80
CA THR A 78 9.29 18.59 -9.13
C THR A 78 10.19 19.69 -8.49
N LYS A 79 11.46 19.78 -8.90
CA LYS A 79 12.42 20.79 -8.45
C LYS A 79 12.65 21.88 -9.49
#